data_AF-A0A0F9EGC0-F1
#
_entry.id   AF-A0A0F9EGC0-F1
#
_cell.length_a   1.000
_cell.length_b   1.000
_cell.length_c   1.000
_cell.angle_alpha   90.00
_cell.angle_beta   90.00
_cell.angle_gamma   90.00
#
_symmetry.space_group_name_H-M   'P 1'
#
loop_
_entity.id
_entity.type
_entity.pdbx_description
1 polymer ?
#
loop_
_entity_poly.entity_id
_entity_poly.type
_entity_poly.pdbx_seq_one_letter_code
_entity_poly.pdbx_strand_id
1 'polypeptide(L)'
;FTIMLKDEKKIIIRNEGLKKLRNNLRQIIIRAVYDEIQILQNFDNLYEDWLSLTPEEQKESAILQGKITNLFSLLSKSICVCHLCTQSDKDMVFIPLYETWYCVECQEKDLIWYHPMGSEEDRRQHDYINYYLKQKEKFAKRFPNKIKTNSNKEIGHLFN
;
A
#
# COMPACT_ATOMS: atom_id res chain seq x y z
N PHE A 1 -27.46 -4.20 17.59
CA PHE A 1 -26.75 -5.43 17.19
C PHE A 1 -25.26 -5.12 17.21
N THR A 2 -24.53 -5.65 18.19
CA THR A 2 -23.08 -5.44 18.33
C THR A 2 -22.37 -6.50 17.51
N ILE A 3 -21.85 -6.14 16.34
CA ILE A 3 -20.98 -7.04 15.57
C ILE A 3 -19.63 -7.06 16.30
N MET A 4 -19.39 -8.13 17.05
CA MET A 4 -18.08 -8.35 17.65
C MET A 4 -17.09 -8.72 16.53
N LEU A 5 -16.12 -7.84 16.25
CA LEU A 5 -14.92 -8.13 15.46
C LEU A 5 -14.13 -9.24 16.18
N LYS A 6 -14.52 -10.50 15.98
CA LYS A 6 -14.15 -11.63 16.85
C LYS A 6 -12.74 -12.19 16.63
N ASP A 7 -11.95 -11.65 15.72
CA ASP A 7 -10.72 -12.32 15.26
C ASP A 7 -9.45 -11.45 15.34
N GLU A 8 -9.43 -10.42 16.20
CA GLU A 8 -8.20 -9.68 16.48
C GLU A 8 -7.17 -10.59 17.16
N LYS A 9 -5.97 -10.68 16.59
CA LYS A 9 -4.88 -11.50 17.14
C LYS A 9 -3.84 -10.62 17.79
N LYS A 10 -3.83 -10.58 19.12
CA LYS A 10 -2.86 -9.83 19.93
C LYS A 10 -1.67 -10.72 20.30
N ILE A 11 -0.45 -10.27 20.01
CA ILE A 11 0.80 -10.94 20.38
C ILE A 11 1.50 -10.08 21.43
N ILE A 12 1.47 -10.57 22.68
CA ILE A 12 2.12 -9.95 23.84
C ILE A 12 3.21 -10.89 24.34
N ILE A 13 4.45 -10.45 24.33
CA ILE A 13 5.57 -11.22 24.87
C ILE A 13 5.93 -10.65 26.25
N ARG A 14 5.75 -11.42 27.32
CA ARG A 14 6.06 -10.95 28.69
C ARG A 14 7.53 -11.08 29.06
N ASN A 15 8.23 -12.08 28.50
CA ASN A 15 9.63 -12.35 28.81
C ASN A 15 10.55 -11.34 28.11
N GLU A 16 11.40 -10.64 28.86
CA GLU A 16 12.32 -9.61 28.32
C GLU A 16 13.35 -10.16 27.34
N GLY A 17 13.86 -11.38 27.58
CA GLY A 17 14.77 -12.06 26.65
C GLY A 17 14.11 -12.32 25.28
N LEU A 18 12.85 -12.79 25.29
CA LEU A 18 12.08 -13.01 24.07
C LEU A 18 11.68 -11.71 23.38
N LYS A 19 11.40 -10.62 24.13
CA LYS A 19 11.19 -9.28 23.54
C LYS A 19 12.43 -8.81 22.80
N LYS A 20 13.61 -8.95 23.41
CA LYS A 20 14.88 -8.58 22.79
C LYS A 20 15.13 -9.39 21.51
N LEU A 21 14.91 -10.71 21.56
CA LEU A 21 15.03 -11.57 20.38
C LEU A 21 14.08 -11.14 19.26
N ARG A 22 12.79 -10.95 19.56
CA ARG A 22 11.80 -10.46 18.61
C ARG A 22 12.22 -9.15 17.97
N ASN A 23 12.61 -8.16 18.77
CA ASN A 23 12.98 -6.83 18.28
C ASN A 23 14.20 -6.91 17.36
N ASN A 24 15.20 -7.72 17.71
CA ASN A 24 16.36 -7.95 16.85
C ASN A 24 15.97 -8.62 15.52
N LEU A 25 15.12 -9.65 15.54
CA LEU A 25 14.65 -10.33 14.33
C LEU A 25 13.89 -9.37 13.40
N ARG A 26 12.99 -8.56 13.96
CA ARG A 26 12.27 -7.53 13.19
C ARG A 26 13.25 -6.55 12.56
N GLN A 27 14.24 -6.07 13.30
CA GLN A 27 15.25 -5.15 12.78
C GLN A 27 16.08 -5.74 11.64
N ILE A 28 16.43 -7.02 11.71
CA ILE A 28 17.13 -7.74 10.62
C ILE A 28 16.25 -7.75 9.36
N ILE A 29 14.97 -8.12 9.49
CA ILE A 29 14.03 -8.17 8.36
C ILE A 29 13.81 -6.78 7.77
N ILE A 30 13.58 -5.77 8.61
CA ILE A 30 13.39 -4.37 8.19
C ILE A 30 14.61 -3.90 7.38
N ARG A 31 15.82 -4.14 7.88
CA ARG A 31 17.06 -3.76 7.18
C ARG A 31 17.20 -4.47 5.85
N ALA A 32 16.98 -5.79 5.81
CA ALA A 32 17.04 -6.55 4.57
C ALA A 32 16.06 -6.02 3.49
N VAL A 33 14.86 -5.59 3.89
CA VAL A 33 13.90 -4.98 2.97
C VAL A 33 14.39 -3.61 2.48
N TYR A 34 14.95 -2.78 3.36
CA TYR A 34 15.51 -1.48 2.96
C TYR A 34 16.74 -1.61 2.06
N ASP A 35 17.61 -2.58 2.31
CA ASP A 35 18.77 -2.87 1.46
C ASP A 35 18.30 -3.25 0.04
N GLU A 36 17.29 -4.11 -0.08
CA GLU A 36 16.70 -4.48 -1.38
C GLU A 36 16.05 -3.28 -2.07
N ILE A 37 15.30 -2.45 -1.35
CA ILE A 37 14.72 -1.22 -1.88
C ILE A 37 15.82 -0.29 -2.40
N GLN A 38 16.92 -0.14 -1.67
CA GLN A 38 18.04 0.71 -2.07
C GLN A 38 18.69 0.17 -3.35
N ILE A 39 18.87 -1.14 -3.47
CA ILE A 39 19.38 -1.78 -4.70
C ILE A 39 18.46 -1.45 -5.88
N LEU A 40 17.14 -1.62 -5.73
CA LEU A 40 16.17 -1.31 -6.78
C LEU A 40 16.14 0.18 -7.15
N GLN A 41 16.26 1.07 -6.17
CA GLN A 41 16.37 2.52 -6.40
C GLN A 41 17.64 2.87 -7.15
N ASN A 42 18.77 2.24 -6.84
CA ASN A 42 20.01 2.46 -7.56
C ASN A 42 19.90 2.06 -9.04
N PHE A 43 19.19 0.97 -9.34
CA PHE A 43 18.89 0.60 -10.74
C PHE A 43 17.94 1.58 -11.41
N ASP A 44 16.91 2.04 -10.70
CA ASP A 44 15.94 3.00 -11.25
C ASP A 44 16.58 4.37 -11.52
N ASN A 45 17.53 4.79 -10.68
CA ASN A 45 18.28 6.03 -10.85
C ASN A 45 19.24 6.02 -12.05
N LEU A 46 19.45 4.87 -12.71
CA LEU A 46 20.16 4.83 -14.00
C LEU A 46 19.35 5.51 -15.11
N TYR A 47 18.05 5.70 -14.89
CA TYR A 47 17.15 6.43 -15.77
C TYR A 47 17.12 7.92 -15.38
N GLU A 48 17.85 8.77 -16.11
CA GLU A 48 18.05 10.19 -15.74
C GLU A 48 16.75 11.02 -15.74
N ASP A 49 15.94 10.91 -16.80
CA ASP A 49 14.67 11.64 -16.96
C ASP A 49 13.62 10.72 -17.57
N TRP A 50 12.53 10.49 -16.83
CA TRP A 50 11.38 9.69 -17.27
C TRP A 50 10.84 10.10 -18.65
N LEU A 51 10.88 11.40 -19.00
CA LEU A 51 10.38 11.90 -20.29
C LEU A 51 11.32 11.59 -21.46
N SER A 52 12.58 11.26 -21.17
CA SER A 52 13.61 10.94 -22.17
C SER A 52 13.68 9.44 -22.47
N LEU A 53 13.02 8.61 -21.66
CA LEU A 53 13.06 7.16 -21.76
C LEU A 53 12.32 6.62 -22.98
N THR A 54 12.90 5.60 -23.61
CA THR A 54 12.22 4.75 -24.59
C THR A 54 11.05 3.99 -23.94
N PRO A 55 10.05 3.53 -24.73
CA PRO A 55 8.95 2.74 -24.20
C PRO A 55 9.39 1.49 -23.42
N GLU A 56 10.49 0.86 -23.85
CA GLU A 56 11.08 -0.30 -23.19
C GLU A 56 11.66 0.07 -21.81
N GLU A 57 12.44 1.16 -21.73
CA GLU A 57 13.02 1.65 -20.46
C GLU A 57 11.93 2.12 -19.48
N GLN A 58 10.88 2.79 -19.97
CA GLN A 58 9.73 3.18 -19.14
C GLN A 58 9.05 1.94 -18.52
N LYS A 59 8.95 0.85 -19.29
CA LYS A 59 8.39 -0.40 -18.79
C LYS A 59 9.29 -1.02 -17.72
N GLU A 60 10.60 -0.99 -17.90
CA GLU A 60 11.56 -1.49 -16.90
C GLU A 60 11.52 -0.67 -15.61
N SER A 61 11.57 0.66 -15.72
CA SER A 61 11.45 1.55 -14.55
C SER A 61 10.10 1.37 -13.83
N ALA A 62 8.99 1.23 -14.57
CA ALA A 62 7.70 0.90 -13.96
C ALA A 62 7.71 -0.44 -13.19
N ILE A 63 8.43 -1.45 -13.68
CA ILE A 63 8.60 -2.73 -12.98
C ILE A 63 9.41 -2.54 -11.69
N LEU A 64 10.50 -1.77 -11.72
CA LEU A 64 11.32 -1.47 -10.55
C LEU A 64 10.51 -0.73 -9.48
N GLN A 65 9.79 0.32 -9.87
CA GLN A 65 8.90 1.08 -8.99
C GLN A 65 7.77 0.22 -8.42
N GLY A 66 7.21 -0.69 -9.22
CA GLY A 66 6.24 -1.68 -8.77
C GLY A 66 6.79 -2.60 -7.67
N LYS A 67 8.03 -3.08 -7.83
CA LYS A 67 8.72 -3.90 -6.81
C LYS A 67 8.98 -3.12 -5.53
N ILE A 68 9.49 -1.89 -5.62
CA ILE A 68 9.74 -1.01 -4.47
C ILE A 68 8.43 -0.79 -3.69
N THR A 69 7.37 -0.41 -4.39
CA THR A 69 6.05 -0.17 -3.79
C THR A 69 5.51 -1.43 -3.12
N ASN A 70 5.68 -2.59 -3.76
CA ASN A 70 5.26 -3.86 -3.19
C ASN A 70 6.04 -4.21 -1.91
N LEU A 71 7.36 -4.02 -1.90
CA LEU A 71 8.19 -4.26 -0.70
C LEU A 71 7.79 -3.34 0.46
N PHE A 72 7.59 -2.05 0.20
CA PHE A 72 7.09 -1.12 1.21
C PHE A 72 5.71 -1.52 1.74
N SER A 73 4.79 -1.87 0.84
CA SER A 73 3.45 -2.33 1.20
C SER A 73 3.50 -3.58 2.11
N LEU A 74 4.25 -4.60 1.70
CA LEU A 74 4.43 -5.83 2.48
C LEU A 74 5.06 -5.55 3.85
N LEU A 75 6.09 -4.72 3.91
CA LEU A 75 6.71 -4.34 5.18
C LEU A 75 5.71 -3.60 6.07
N SER A 76 5.00 -2.60 5.53
CA SER A 76 4.03 -1.78 6.27
C SER A 76 2.85 -2.57 6.80
N LYS A 77 2.51 -3.70 6.15
CA LYS A 77 1.45 -4.63 6.59
C LYS A 77 1.96 -5.74 7.47
N SER A 78 3.27 -5.91 7.61
CA SER A 78 3.88 -7.01 8.38
C SER A 78 3.86 -6.76 9.88
N ILE A 79 4.05 -7.82 10.67
CA ILE A 79 4.22 -7.72 12.13
C ILE A 79 5.51 -6.98 12.55
N CYS A 80 6.39 -6.65 11.60
CA CYS A 80 7.68 -6.05 11.91
C CYS A 80 7.58 -4.57 12.30
N VAL A 81 6.57 -3.86 11.79
CA VAL A 81 6.35 -2.43 12.07
C VAL A 81 4.87 -2.18 12.30
N CYS A 82 4.55 -1.22 13.18
CA CYS A 82 3.20 -0.72 13.29
C CYS A 82 2.86 0.09 12.03
N HIS A 83 1.77 -0.25 11.34
CA HIS A 83 1.33 0.48 10.15
C HIS A 83 1.08 1.98 10.42
N LEU A 84 0.65 2.33 11.64
CA LEU A 84 0.31 3.70 12.01
C LEU A 84 1.52 4.54 12.47
N CYS A 85 2.29 4.03 13.43
CA CYS A 85 3.36 4.80 14.09
C CYS A 85 4.77 4.35 13.74
N THR A 86 4.90 3.39 12.82
CA THR A 86 6.17 2.82 12.30
C THR A 86 7.10 2.19 13.34
N GLN A 87 6.69 2.11 14.61
CA GLN A 87 7.47 1.49 15.68
C GLN A 87 7.55 -0.02 15.47
N SER A 88 8.71 -0.61 15.77
CA SER A 88 9.00 -2.03 15.53
C SER A 88 9.20 -2.85 16.82
N ASP A 89 9.37 -2.17 17.95
CA ASP A 89 9.74 -2.75 19.24
C ASP A 89 8.53 -3.06 20.14
N LYS A 90 7.32 -2.68 19.69
CA LYS A 90 6.07 -2.81 20.43
C LYS A 90 5.40 -4.18 20.24
N ASP A 91 4.55 -4.53 21.19
CA ASP A 91 3.59 -5.62 21.01
C ASP A 91 2.59 -5.25 19.91
N MET A 92 2.13 -6.25 19.16
CA MET A 92 1.33 -6.02 17.95
C MET A 92 -0.02 -6.73 18.03
N VAL A 93 -1.00 -6.15 17.35
CA VAL A 93 -2.34 -6.71 17.11
C VAL A 93 -2.59 -6.76 15.60
N PHE A 94 -3.08 -7.90 15.13
CA PHE A 94 -3.54 -8.04 13.76
C PHE A 94 -5.03 -7.66 13.70
N ILE A 95 -5.36 -6.74 12.79
CA ILE A 95 -6.73 -6.32 12.54
C ILE A 95 -7.18 -6.95 11.20
N PRO A 96 -8.05 -7.98 11.23
CA PRO A 96 -8.46 -8.69 10.01
C PRO A 96 -9.13 -7.79 8.98
N LEU A 97 -9.89 -6.78 9.42
CA LEU A 97 -10.57 -5.83 8.53
C LEU A 97 -9.59 -5.11 7.59
N TYR A 98 -8.35 -4.89 8.04
CA TYR A 98 -7.30 -4.21 7.28
C TYR A 98 -6.20 -5.16 6.79
N GLU A 99 -6.27 -6.44 7.15
CA GLU A 99 -5.21 -7.42 6.92
C GLU A 99 -3.81 -6.91 7.32
N THR A 100 -3.75 -6.15 8.43
CA THR A 100 -2.58 -5.34 8.79
C THR A 100 -2.28 -5.42 10.29
N TRP A 101 -1.00 -5.34 10.64
CA TRP A 101 -0.54 -5.28 12.03
C TRP A 101 -0.37 -3.84 12.52
N TYR A 102 -0.84 -3.60 13.74
CA TYR A 102 -0.70 -2.35 14.48
C TYR A 102 -0.07 -2.61 15.82
N CYS A 103 0.56 -1.62 16.44
CA CYS A 103 0.99 -1.79 17.83
C CYS A 103 -0.22 -1.71 18.76
N VAL A 104 -0.15 -2.50 19.84
CA VAL A 104 -1.16 -2.53 20.89
C VAL A 104 -1.44 -1.14 21.46
N GLU A 105 -0.42 -0.31 21.58
CA GLU A 105 -0.54 1.07 22.08
C GLU A 105 -1.40 1.96 21.15
N CYS A 106 -1.28 1.81 19.83
CA CYS A 106 -2.11 2.55 18.87
C CYS A 106 -3.57 2.07 18.91
N GLN A 107 -3.77 0.77 19.08
CA GLN A 107 -5.10 0.19 19.24
C GLN A 107 -5.77 0.68 20.53
N GLU A 108 -5.07 0.62 21.66
CA GLU A 108 -5.60 1.02 22.98
C GLU A 108 -5.91 2.52 23.07
N LYS A 109 -5.25 3.34 22.25
CA LYS A 109 -5.52 4.78 22.09
C LYS A 109 -6.62 5.10 21.08
N ASP A 110 -7.27 4.08 20.52
CA ASP A 110 -8.31 4.22 19.48
C ASP A 110 -7.86 5.08 18.28
N LEU A 111 -6.55 4.99 17.94
CA LEU A 111 -5.98 5.71 16.81
C LEU A 111 -6.14 4.93 15.49
N ILE A 112 -6.49 3.64 15.59
CA ILE A 112 -6.83 2.82 14.44
C ILE A 112 -8.27 3.18 14.09
N TRP A 113 -8.43 3.95 13.03
CA TRP A 113 -9.76 4.34 12.59
C TRP A 113 -10.50 3.09 12.09
N TYR A 114 -11.57 2.68 12.76
CA TYR A 114 -12.49 1.66 12.30
C TYR A 114 -13.61 2.38 11.55
N HIS A 115 -13.72 2.24 10.23
CA HIS A 115 -14.83 2.84 9.49
C HIS A 115 -16.13 2.29 10.09
N PRO A 116 -16.99 3.12 10.72
CA PRO A 116 -18.34 2.67 11.04
C PRO A 116 -18.99 2.39 9.69
N MET A 117 -19.49 1.17 9.45
CA MET A 117 -20.23 0.87 8.23
C MET A 117 -21.27 1.99 7.99
N GLY A 118 -21.10 2.75 6.90
CA GLY A 118 -21.96 3.88 6.56
C GLY A 118 -21.70 5.12 7.43
N SER A 119 -20.62 5.84 7.17
CA SER A 119 -20.42 7.19 7.75
C SER A 119 -20.32 8.25 6.65
N GLU A 120 -20.40 9.52 7.01
CA GLU A 120 -20.37 10.68 6.10
C GLU A 120 -19.12 10.72 5.18
N GLU A 121 -18.09 9.94 5.50
CA GLU A 121 -16.91 9.68 4.65
C GLU A 121 -17.24 8.83 3.40
N ASP A 122 -18.17 7.86 3.49
CA ASP A 122 -18.68 7.12 2.32
C ASP A 122 -19.33 8.09 1.33
N ARG A 123 -19.98 9.14 1.86
CA ARG A 123 -20.52 10.23 1.04
C ARG A 123 -19.41 11.00 0.34
N ARG A 124 -18.31 11.33 1.02
CA ARG A 124 -17.15 12.02 0.43
C ARG A 124 -16.41 11.18 -0.60
N GLN A 125 -16.23 9.88 -0.35
CA GLN A 125 -15.64 8.96 -1.32
C GLN A 125 -16.55 8.81 -2.54
N HIS A 126 -17.86 8.68 -2.33
CA HIS A 126 -18.85 8.66 -3.39
C HIS A 126 -18.88 9.97 -4.19
N ASP A 127 -18.80 11.12 -3.51
CA ASP A 127 -18.73 12.45 -4.11
C ASP A 127 -17.43 12.63 -4.91
N TYR A 128 -16.30 12.11 -4.40
CA TYR A 128 -15.02 12.11 -5.10
C TYR A 128 -15.06 11.24 -6.36
N ILE A 129 -15.60 10.02 -6.26
CA ILE A 129 -15.79 9.12 -7.42
C ILE A 129 -16.68 9.79 -8.46
N ASN A 130 -17.80 10.40 -8.06
CA ASN A 130 -18.71 11.11 -8.96
C ASN A 130 -18.04 12.33 -9.60
N TYR A 131 -17.28 13.11 -8.83
CA TYR A 131 -16.49 14.22 -9.34
C TYR A 131 -15.46 13.73 -10.38
N TYR A 132 -14.71 12.66 -10.08
CA TYR A 132 -13.73 12.09 -10.98
C TYR A 132 -14.35 11.62 -12.31
N LEU A 133 -15.48 10.89 -12.24
CA LEU A 133 -16.20 10.44 -13.44
C LEU A 133 -16.66 11.63 -14.30
N LYS A 134 -17.16 12.70 -13.67
CA LYS A 134 -17.55 13.94 -14.36
C LYS A 134 -16.35 14.61 -15.04
N GLN A 135 -15.18 14.63 -14.40
CA GLN A 135 -13.97 15.17 -15.04
C GLN A 135 -13.50 14.29 -16.20
N LYS A 136 -13.57 12.97 -16.06
CA LYS A 136 -13.26 12.01 -17.13
C LYS A 136 -14.16 12.22 -18.35
N GLU A 137 -15.46 12.41 -18.16
CA GLU A 137 -16.38 12.75 -19.26
C GLU A 137 -16.09 14.09 -19.93
N LYS A 138 -15.79 15.13 -19.13
CA LYS A 138 -15.41 16.45 -19.68
C LYS A 138 -14.13 16.35 -20.51
N PHE A 139 -13.14 15.61 -20.01
CA PHE A 139 -11.90 15.37 -20.73
C PHE A 139 -12.17 14.61 -22.03
N ALA A 140 -13.01 13.57 -21.99
CA ALA A 140 -13.39 12.79 -23.16
C ALA A 140 -14.08 13.64 -24.25
N LYS A 141 -14.99 14.53 -23.86
CA LYS A 141 -15.66 15.48 -24.77
C LYS A 141 -14.70 16.52 -25.36
N ARG A 142 -13.71 16.96 -24.57
CA ARG A 142 -12.71 17.95 -25.00
C ARG A 142 -11.66 17.35 -25.95
N PHE A 143 -11.41 16.05 -25.86
CA PHE A 143 -10.40 15.35 -26.66
C PHE A 143 -10.93 14.06 -27.32
N PRO A 144 -11.93 14.15 -28.23
CA PRO A 144 -12.60 12.99 -28.81
C PRO A 144 -11.66 12.10 -29.65
N ASN A 145 -10.60 12.69 -30.23
CA ASN A 145 -9.66 11.97 -31.10
C ASN A 145 -8.56 11.19 -30.36
N LYS A 146 -8.36 11.41 -29.05
CA LYS A 146 -7.38 10.65 -28.24
C LYS A 146 -7.94 9.35 -27.64
N ILE A 147 -9.27 9.20 -27.58
CA ILE A 147 -9.91 8.01 -27.02
C ILE A 147 -9.93 6.86 -28.02
N LYS A 148 -10.14 7.16 -29.32
CA LYS A 148 -10.17 6.16 -30.40
C LYS A 148 -8.83 5.40 -30.54
N THR A 149 -7.71 6.00 -30.17
CA THR A 149 -6.40 5.35 -30.18
C THR A 149 -6.20 4.34 -29.04
N ASN A 150 -6.93 4.45 -27.93
CA ASN A 150 -6.85 3.47 -26.82
C ASN A 150 -7.91 2.36 -26.92
N SER A 151 -9.11 2.64 -27.44
CA SER A 151 -10.14 1.59 -27.64
C SER A 151 -9.74 0.55 -28.69
N ASN A 152 -8.89 0.91 -29.66
CA ASN A 152 -8.42 -0.02 -30.68
C ASN A 152 -7.25 -0.92 -30.21
N LYS A 153 -6.61 -0.62 -29.07
CA LYS A 153 -5.58 -1.50 -28.47
C LYS A 153 -6.18 -2.58 -27.56
N GLU A 154 -7.38 -2.37 -27.00
CA GLU A 154 -8.02 -3.34 -26.11
C GLU A 154 -8.87 -4.41 -26.82
N ILE A 155 -9.11 -4.28 -28.14
CA ILE A 155 -9.90 -5.27 -28.91
C ILE A 155 -9.00 -6.18 -29.78
N GLY A 156 -7.72 -5.84 -29.97
CA GLY A 156 -6.79 -6.59 -30.82
C GLY A 156 -6.17 -7.86 -30.20
N HIS A 157 -6.46 -8.18 -28.94
CA HIS A 157 -5.85 -9.33 -28.25
C HIS A 157 -6.83 -10.47 -27.91
N LEU A 158 -8.07 -10.42 -28.43
CA LEU A 158 -9.06 -11.49 -28.26
C LEU A 158 -9.39 -12.27 -29.54
N PHE A 159 -8.79 -11.93 -30.68
CA PHE A 159 -8.85 -12.75 -31.89
C PHE A 159 -7.54 -12.66 -32.69
N ASN A 160 -6.60 -13.55 -32.34
CA ASN A 160 -5.72 -14.29 -33.25
C ASN A 160 -4.96 -15.35 -32.45
#